data_AF-A0ABD2SYL9-F1
#
_entry.id   AF-A0ABD2SYL9-F1
#
_cell.length_a   1.000
_cell.length_b   1.000
_cell.length_c   1.000
_cell.angle_alpha   90.00
_cell.angle_beta   90.00
_cell.angle_gamma   90.00
#
_symmetry.space_group_name_H-M   'P 1'
#
loop_
_entity.id
_entity.type
_entity.pdbx_description
1 polymer ?
#
loop_
_entity_poly.entity_id
_entity_poly.type
_entity_poly.pdbx_seq_one_letter_code
_entity_poly.pdbx_strand_id
1 'polypeptide(L)'
;MVYELGWNWDDLHLLAQGSLAGHLLECGCQLTGGYYMHPGDKYRDISLQDLLDLSLPFAEVSFDGKVCVAKAESSGGVLNPCTCAEQLLYEVGNPSSYITPDVVVDFQDVSFQTLSSSKVLCAGAKPSASAPNNLLLLASKDKGWKGWGEISYGGYQCVKRAKAADFLVRSWMEEVYPGISKHIVSYIIGLDSLKAVSIDEDLPRDSQDIRLRMDGLFENKEQAIHFTKEFIALYTNGPAGGGGIRSYSYHLL
;
A
#
# COMPACT_ATOMS: atom_id res chain seq x y z
N MET A 1 24.00 -12.92 -7.74
CA MET A 1 23.95 -13.67 -9.01
C MET A 1 25.14 -13.34 -9.89
N VAL A 2 25.36 -12.08 -10.31
CA VAL A 2 26.57 -11.69 -11.07
C VAL A 2 27.89 -12.12 -10.40
N TYR A 3 28.07 -11.77 -9.12
CA TYR A 3 29.29 -12.16 -8.38
C TYR A 3 29.35 -13.68 -8.11
N GLU A 4 28.37 -14.24 -7.39
CA GLU A 4 28.41 -15.64 -6.93
C GLU A 4 28.24 -16.69 -8.04
N LEU A 5 27.44 -16.42 -9.08
CA LEU A 5 27.19 -17.35 -10.19
C LEU A 5 28.04 -17.01 -11.43
N GLY A 6 28.82 -15.92 -11.38
CA GLY A 6 29.67 -15.49 -12.49
C GLY A 6 28.91 -14.99 -13.72
N TRP A 7 27.67 -14.53 -13.58
CA TRP A 7 26.91 -14.00 -14.72
C TRP A 7 27.55 -12.74 -15.27
N ASN A 8 27.53 -12.59 -16.60
CA ASN A 8 28.01 -11.40 -17.25
C ASN A 8 26.93 -10.29 -17.19
N TRP A 9 27.35 -9.05 -16.90
CA TRP A 9 26.49 -7.87 -16.94
C TRP A 9 25.91 -7.59 -18.33
N ASP A 10 26.56 -8.08 -19.39
CA ASP A 10 26.05 -7.95 -20.76
C ASP A 10 25.03 -9.05 -21.12
N ASP A 11 24.85 -10.08 -20.29
CA ASP A 11 23.84 -11.12 -20.50
C ASP A 11 22.48 -10.67 -19.93
N LEU A 12 21.79 -9.85 -20.72
CA LEU A 12 20.51 -9.26 -20.33
C LEU A 12 19.41 -10.32 -20.10
N HIS A 13 19.54 -11.52 -20.67
CA HIS A 13 18.58 -12.60 -20.41
C HIS A 13 18.72 -13.15 -19.00
N LEU A 14 19.96 -13.41 -18.56
CA LEU A 14 20.22 -13.80 -17.18
C LEU A 14 19.86 -12.68 -16.19
N LEU A 15 20.17 -11.42 -16.53
CA LEU A 15 19.76 -10.28 -15.68
C LEU A 15 18.24 -10.17 -15.56
N ALA A 16 17.48 -10.28 -16.65
CA ALA A 16 16.01 -10.23 -16.62
C ALA A 16 15.41 -11.35 -15.76
N GLN A 17 15.94 -12.57 -15.91
CA GLN A 17 15.51 -13.73 -15.14
C GLN A 17 15.92 -13.60 -13.66
N GLY A 18 17.06 -12.98 -13.36
CA GLY A 18 17.46 -12.59 -12.01
C GLY A 18 16.56 -11.51 -11.40
N SER A 19 16.18 -10.50 -12.17
CA SER A 19 15.24 -9.46 -11.73
C SER A 19 13.86 -10.04 -11.42
N LEU A 20 13.40 -11.05 -12.17
CA LEU A 20 12.20 -11.83 -11.81
C LEU A 20 12.35 -12.46 -10.42
N ALA A 21 13.49 -13.10 -10.14
CA ALA A 21 13.73 -13.69 -8.81
C ALA A 21 13.72 -12.61 -7.72
N GLY A 22 14.37 -11.45 -7.95
CA GLY A 22 14.36 -10.33 -7.02
C GLY A 22 12.94 -9.80 -6.73
N HIS A 23 12.17 -9.54 -7.80
CA HIS A 23 10.78 -9.07 -7.74
C HIS A 23 9.83 -10.05 -7.02
N LEU A 24 10.06 -11.36 -7.15
CA LEU A 24 9.25 -12.35 -6.44
C LEU A 24 9.60 -12.45 -4.94
N LEU A 25 10.80 -12.04 -4.54
CA LEU A 25 11.28 -12.13 -3.15
C LEU A 25 11.06 -10.86 -2.32
N GLU A 26 10.60 -9.76 -2.93
CA GLU A 26 10.25 -8.53 -2.22
C GLU A 26 8.90 -8.65 -1.48
N CYS A 27 8.52 -7.58 -0.78
CA CYS A 27 7.23 -7.46 -0.06
C CYS A 27 6.98 -8.51 1.04
N GLY A 28 8.04 -9.12 1.57
CA GLY A 28 7.98 -10.00 2.75
C GLY A 28 7.35 -11.36 2.43
N CYS A 29 6.23 -11.69 3.05
CA CYS A 29 5.58 -13.01 2.91
C CYS A 29 4.49 -13.05 1.84
N GLN A 30 4.36 -12.04 0.97
CA GLN A 30 3.27 -12.00 -0.01
C GLN A 30 3.32 -13.17 -1.00
N LEU A 31 4.52 -13.52 -1.48
CA LEU A 31 4.74 -14.71 -2.33
C LEU A 31 4.24 -16.02 -1.68
N THR A 32 4.31 -16.10 -0.35
CA THR A 32 3.96 -17.27 0.46
C THR A 32 2.59 -17.16 1.13
N GLY A 33 1.73 -16.26 0.65
CA GLY A 33 0.31 -16.18 1.03
C GLY A 33 -0.05 -15.01 1.95
N GLY A 34 0.90 -14.16 2.32
CA GLY A 34 0.61 -12.86 2.92
C GLY A 34 -0.22 -12.00 1.96
N TYR A 35 -1.19 -11.24 2.48
CA TYR A 35 -2.13 -10.43 1.66
C TYR A 35 -3.01 -11.18 0.64
N TYR A 36 -2.81 -12.49 0.44
CA TYR A 36 -3.57 -13.30 -0.52
C TYR A 36 -4.98 -13.65 -0.04
N MET A 37 -5.17 -13.83 1.27
CA MET A 37 -6.45 -14.30 1.82
C MET A 37 -7.60 -13.32 1.51
N HIS A 38 -8.67 -13.84 0.90
CA HIS A 38 -9.90 -13.07 0.67
C HIS A 38 -11.11 -13.82 1.23
N PRO A 39 -11.67 -13.39 2.38
CA PRO A 39 -12.83 -14.04 2.98
C PRO A 39 -14.01 -14.16 2.00
N GLY A 40 -14.52 -15.38 1.84
CA GLY A 40 -15.63 -15.67 0.94
C GLY A 40 -15.25 -15.96 -0.52
N ASP A 41 -13.97 -15.88 -0.88
CA ASP A 41 -13.46 -16.33 -2.18
C ASP A 41 -12.89 -17.75 -2.08
N LYS A 42 -13.49 -18.66 -2.84
CA LYS A 42 -13.14 -20.09 -2.86
C LYS A 42 -11.65 -20.37 -3.18
N TYR A 43 -10.99 -19.53 -3.96
CA TYR A 43 -9.61 -19.75 -4.42
C TYR A 43 -8.58 -19.03 -3.55
N ARG A 44 -9.04 -18.17 -2.64
CA ARG A 44 -8.23 -17.35 -1.74
C ARG A 44 -8.64 -17.57 -0.27
N ASP A 45 -9.28 -18.69 0.01
CA ASP A 45 -9.63 -19.13 1.35
C ASP A 45 -8.40 -19.79 2.00
N ILE A 46 -7.70 -19.04 2.83
CA ILE A 46 -6.57 -19.52 3.63
C ILE A 46 -7.05 -19.63 5.08
N SER A 47 -6.71 -20.71 5.77
CA SER A 47 -7.06 -20.84 7.19
C SER A 47 -6.31 -19.80 8.02
N LEU A 48 -6.94 -19.29 9.08
CA LEU A 48 -6.24 -18.37 10.00
C LEU A 48 -5.00 -19.00 10.62
N GLN A 49 -4.97 -20.32 10.78
CA GLN A 49 -3.81 -21.04 11.32
C GLN A 49 -2.62 -20.99 10.36
N ASP A 50 -2.86 -21.07 9.05
CA ASP A 50 -1.80 -20.96 8.03
C ASP A 50 -1.20 -19.56 7.99
N LEU A 51 -1.95 -18.52 8.39
CA LEU A 51 -1.46 -17.15 8.47
C LEU A 51 -0.59 -16.86 9.70
N LEU A 52 -0.58 -17.75 10.70
CA LEU A 52 0.20 -17.55 11.94
C LEU A 52 1.70 -17.79 11.75
N ASP A 53 2.08 -18.60 10.77
CA ASP A 53 3.48 -19.02 10.53
C ASP A 53 3.85 -18.89 9.05
N LEU A 54 3.68 -17.70 8.49
CA LEU A 54 4.09 -17.39 7.13
C LEU A 54 5.63 -17.34 7.03
N SER A 55 6.20 -18.24 6.24
CA SER A 55 7.63 -18.21 5.91
C SER A 55 7.96 -17.06 4.96
N LEU A 56 9.06 -16.35 5.21
CA LEU A 56 9.70 -15.55 4.17
C LEU A 56 10.09 -16.48 3.00
N PRO A 57 9.92 -16.04 1.75
CA PRO A 57 10.35 -16.83 0.61
C PRO A 57 11.87 -16.82 0.44
N PHE A 58 12.38 -17.80 -0.26
CA PHE A 58 13.75 -17.81 -0.79
C PHE A 58 13.74 -18.34 -2.22
N ALA A 59 14.79 -18.06 -2.99
CA ALA A 59 14.94 -18.58 -4.34
C ALA A 59 16.20 -19.44 -4.47
N GLU A 60 16.06 -20.56 -5.15
CA GLU A 60 17.17 -21.35 -5.68
C GLU A 60 17.40 -20.88 -7.11
N VAL A 61 18.56 -20.29 -7.39
CA VAL A 61 18.95 -19.79 -8.71
C VAL A 61 20.18 -20.55 -9.20
N SER A 62 20.08 -21.19 -10.36
CA SER A 62 21.18 -21.95 -10.96
C SER A 62 22.07 -21.09 -11.87
N PHE A 63 23.24 -21.62 -12.23
CA PHE A 63 24.19 -20.96 -13.12
C PHE A 63 23.60 -20.60 -14.49
N ASP A 64 22.68 -21.40 -15.01
CA ASP A 64 21.98 -21.19 -16.29
C ASP A 64 20.72 -20.33 -16.17
N GLY A 65 20.46 -19.70 -15.02
CA GLY A 65 19.35 -18.77 -14.84
C GLY A 65 18.02 -19.42 -14.45
N LYS A 66 17.97 -20.72 -14.16
CA LYS A 66 16.74 -21.35 -13.66
C LYS A 66 16.42 -20.82 -12.26
N VAL A 67 15.19 -20.32 -12.07
CA VAL A 67 14.73 -19.74 -10.80
C VAL A 67 13.62 -20.61 -10.23
N CYS A 68 13.82 -21.12 -9.01
CA CYS A 68 12.77 -21.77 -8.22
C CYS A 68 12.54 -20.97 -6.95
N VAL A 69 11.34 -20.43 -6.77
CA VAL A 69 10.95 -19.82 -5.50
C VAL A 69 10.42 -20.89 -4.54
N ALA A 70 10.67 -20.69 -3.26
CA ALA A 70 10.38 -21.67 -2.23
C ALA A 70 10.00 -21.01 -0.90
N LYS A 71 9.35 -21.78 -0.05
CA LYS A 71 9.08 -21.44 1.35
C LYS A 71 9.61 -22.54 2.26
N ALA A 72 9.85 -22.24 3.55
CA ALA A 72 10.31 -23.23 4.51
C ALA A 72 9.35 -24.43 4.58
N GLU A 73 9.88 -25.64 4.57
CA GLU A 73 9.06 -26.84 4.73
C GLU A 73 8.39 -26.84 6.11
N SER A 74 7.15 -27.32 6.18
CA SER A 74 6.30 -27.31 7.39
C SER A 74 5.84 -25.93 7.91
N SER A 75 6.25 -24.82 7.31
CA SER A 75 5.65 -23.51 7.59
C SER A 75 4.20 -23.44 7.09
N GLY A 76 3.44 -22.48 7.64
CA GLY A 76 2.12 -22.10 7.14
C GLY A 76 2.17 -21.42 5.76
N GLY A 77 1.10 -20.73 5.42
CA GLY A 77 0.93 -20.03 4.16
C GLY A 77 0.75 -20.95 2.95
N VAL A 78 0.71 -20.33 1.78
CA VAL A 78 0.45 -20.97 0.49
C VAL A 78 1.46 -20.45 -0.51
N LEU A 79 2.12 -21.37 -1.22
CA LEU A 79 2.97 -21.02 -2.37
C LEU A 79 2.48 -21.80 -3.58
N ASN A 80 1.92 -21.09 -4.56
CA ASN A 80 1.39 -21.68 -5.79
C ASN A 80 1.43 -20.65 -6.95
N PRO A 81 1.05 -21.03 -8.17
CA PRO A 81 1.03 -20.10 -9.31
C PRO A 81 0.19 -18.84 -9.09
N CYS A 82 -0.90 -18.91 -8.31
CA CYS A 82 -1.74 -17.75 -8.02
C CYS A 82 -1.04 -16.74 -7.10
N THR A 83 -0.37 -17.21 -6.03
CA THR A 83 0.41 -16.31 -5.15
C THR A 83 1.62 -15.74 -5.88
N CYS A 84 2.25 -16.52 -6.76
CA CYS A 84 3.34 -16.04 -7.62
C CYS A 84 2.85 -14.99 -8.63
N ALA A 85 1.68 -15.19 -9.24
CA ALA A 85 1.10 -14.22 -10.17
C ALA A 85 0.66 -12.94 -9.48
N GLU A 86 0.08 -13.03 -8.28
CA GLU A 86 -0.26 -11.86 -7.46
C GLU A 86 0.99 -11.04 -7.12
N GLN A 87 2.06 -11.71 -6.67
CA GLN A 87 3.33 -11.05 -6.39
C GLN A 87 3.97 -10.45 -7.65
N LEU A 88 3.95 -11.16 -8.78
CA LEU A 88 4.50 -10.68 -10.04
C LEU A 88 3.83 -9.39 -10.50
N LEU A 89 2.52 -9.25 -10.30
CA LEU A 89 1.76 -8.08 -10.75
C LEU A 89 1.76 -6.94 -9.71
N TYR A 90 2.21 -7.20 -8.49
CA TYR A 90 2.27 -6.20 -7.44
C TYR A 90 3.26 -5.10 -7.81
N GLU A 91 2.82 -3.84 -7.71
CA GLU A 91 3.59 -2.63 -8.09
C GLU A 91 4.12 -2.59 -9.54
N VAL A 92 3.61 -3.47 -10.42
CA VAL A 92 3.94 -3.47 -11.85
C VAL A 92 2.91 -2.65 -12.63
N GLY A 93 3.34 -1.49 -13.12
CA GLY A 93 2.52 -0.64 -13.98
C GLY A 93 2.39 -1.16 -15.43
N ASN A 94 3.52 -1.35 -16.12
CA ASN A 94 3.57 -1.92 -17.46
C ASN A 94 4.35 -3.24 -17.46
N PRO A 95 3.68 -4.41 -17.56
CA PRO A 95 4.36 -5.71 -17.56
C PRO A 95 5.34 -5.93 -18.71
N SER A 96 5.18 -5.24 -19.86
CA SER A 96 6.10 -5.38 -20.99
C SER A 96 7.37 -4.52 -20.84
N SER A 97 7.42 -3.67 -19.83
CA SER A 97 8.48 -2.66 -19.64
C SER A 97 8.63 -2.30 -18.16
N TYR A 98 8.88 -3.32 -17.33
CA TYR A 98 9.17 -3.13 -15.91
C TYR A 98 10.60 -2.62 -15.75
N ILE A 99 10.75 -1.37 -15.31
CA ILE A 99 12.04 -0.67 -15.26
C ILE A 99 12.77 -1.02 -13.96
N THR A 100 13.93 -1.67 -14.07
CA THR A 100 14.86 -1.87 -12.95
C THR A 100 16.19 -1.14 -13.22
N PRO A 101 17.06 -0.96 -12.21
CA PRO A 101 18.34 -0.28 -12.39
C PRO A 101 19.27 -0.94 -13.43
N ASP A 102 19.20 -2.27 -13.54
CA ASP A 102 20.17 -3.06 -14.33
C ASP A 102 19.62 -3.46 -15.72
N VAL A 103 18.30 -3.63 -15.85
CA VAL A 103 17.64 -4.08 -17.10
C VAL A 103 16.17 -3.68 -17.09
N VAL A 104 15.59 -3.38 -18.24
CA VAL A 104 14.13 -3.27 -18.37
C VAL A 104 13.57 -4.63 -18.74
N VAL A 105 12.62 -5.13 -17.95
CA VAL A 105 12.14 -6.51 -18.02
C VAL A 105 10.75 -6.57 -18.65
N ASP A 106 10.55 -7.58 -19.49
CA ASP A 106 9.26 -8.03 -19.98
C ASP A 106 8.82 -9.26 -19.19
N PHE A 107 7.68 -9.14 -18.50
CA PHE A 107 7.05 -10.19 -17.72
C PHE A 107 5.88 -10.88 -18.43
N GLN A 108 5.51 -10.48 -19.65
CA GLN A 108 4.29 -10.97 -20.32
C GLN A 108 4.28 -12.49 -20.56
N ASP A 109 5.47 -13.09 -20.73
CA ASP A 109 5.64 -14.53 -20.95
C ASP A 109 6.05 -15.29 -19.68
N VAL A 110 6.01 -14.66 -18.50
CA VAL A 110 6.35 -15.32 -17.24
C VAL A 110 5.29 -16.39 -16.91
N SER A 111 5.78 -17.56 -16.53
CA SER A 111 4.97 -18.72 -16.17
C SER A 111 5.46 -19.35 -14.88
N PHE A 112 4.52 -19.99 -14.18
CA PHE A 112 4.74 -20.61 -12.88
C PHE A 112 4.34 -22.07 -12.94
N GLN A 113 5.25 -22.95 -12.55
CA GLN A 113 5.01 -24.40 -12.47
C GLN A 113 5.23 -24.89 -11.05
N THR A 114 4.19 -25.41 -10.42
CA THR A 114 4.29 -26.06 -9.11
C THR A 114 5.19 -27.29 -9.19
N LEU A 115 6.22 -27.34 -8.35
CA LEU A 115 7.09 -28.52 -8.18
C LEU A 115 6.71 -29.30 -6.92
N SER A 116 6.32 -28.60 -5.85
CA SER A 116 5.79 -29.16 -4.61
C SER A 116 4.91 -28.13 -3.89
N SER A 117 4.36 -28.46 -2.73
CA SER A 117 3.63 -27.52 -1.88
C SER A 117 4.48 -26.35 -1.36
N SER A 118 5.80 -26.44 -1.48
CA SER A 118 6.75 -25.44 -0.99
C SER A 118 7.73 -24.95 -2.06
N LYS A 119 7.53 -25.32 -3.33
CA LYS A 119 8.42 -24.92 -4.44
C LYS A 119 7.66 -24.69 -5.75
N VAL A 120 7.96 -23.57 -6.40
CA VAL A 120 7.42 -23.19 -7.71
C VAL A 120 8.58 -22.78 -8.62
N LEU A 121 8.62 -23.34 -9.82
CA LEU A 121 9.53 -22.94 -10.89
C LEU A 121 8.98 -21.68 -11.58
N CYS A 122 9.84 -20.70 -11.80
CA CYS A 122 9.52 -19.42 -12.42
C CYS A 122 10.38 -19.21 -13.67
N ALA A 123 9.77 -18.97 -14.82
CA ALA A 123 10.50 -18.79 -16.07
C ALA A 123 9.76 -17.87 -17.03
N GLY A 124 10.50 -17.25 -17.96
CA GLY A 124 9.91 -16.50 -19.08
C GLY A 124 10.11 -14.98 -19.02
N ALA A 125 10.81 -14.47 -18.01
CA ALA A 125 11.23 -13.07 -18.00
C ALA A 125 12.29 -12.84 -19.09
N LYS A 126 12.13 -11.76 -19.84
CA LYS A 126 13.01 -11.40 -20.96
C LYS A 126 13.43 -9.94 -20.85
N PRO A 127 14.57 -9.54 -21.42
CA PRO A 127 14.91 -8.13 -21.52
C PRO A 127 14.03 -7.47 -22.59
N SER A 128 13.40 -6.34 -22.25
CA SER A 128 12.77 -5.45 -23.23
C SER A 128 13.68 -4.28 -23.63
N ALA A 129 14.58 -3.87 -22.74
CA ALA A 129 15.66 -2.92 -23.03
C ALA A 129 16.83 -3.08 -22.03
N SER A 130 17.99 -2.49 -22.35
CA SER A 130 19.11 -2.37 -21.41
C SER A 130 18.77 -1.45 -20.22
N ALA A 131 19.68 -1.33 -19.25
CA ALA A 131 19.58 -0.40 -18.13
C ALA A 131 19.13 1.02 -18.59
N PRO A 132 18.24 1.69 -17.83
CA PRO A 132 17.79 3.03 -18.14
C PRO A 132 18.92 4.06 -17.97
N ASN A 133 18.92 5.11 -18.79
CA ASN A 133 19.91 6.19 -18.68
C ASN A 133 19.79 7.03 -17.40
N ASN A 134 18.59 7.02 -16.78
CA ASN A 134 18.29 7.76 -15.56
C ASN A 134 17.77 6.79 -14.51
N LEU A 135 18.24 6.94 -13.28
CA LEU A 135 17.75 6.20 -12.13
C LEU A 135 16.80 7.08 -11.31
N LEU A 136 15.77 6.44 -10.72
CA LEU A 136 14.89 7.11 -9.77
C LEU A 136 15.62 7.32 -8.44
N LEU A 137 15.77 8.58 -8.03
CA LEU A 137 16.25 8.93 -6.70
C LEU A 137 15.06 9.26 -5.81
N LEU A 138 14.86 8.47 -4.76
CA LEU A 138 13.97 8.82 -3.66
C LEU A 138 14.78 9.55 -2.58
N ALA A 139 14.50 10.85 -2.41
CA ALA A 139 15.14 11.68 -1.39
C ALA A 139 14.07 12.34 -0.51
N SER A 140 14.29 12.37 0.80
CA SER A 140 13.44 13.12 1.72
C SER A 140 13.68 14.61 1.55
N LYS A 141 12.63 15.40 1.84
CA LYS A 141 12.69 16.85 1.81
C LYS A 141 11.79 17.40 2.89
N ASP A 142 12.29 18.39 3.62
CA ASP A 142 11.49 19.16 4.56
C ASP A 142 10.27 19.76 3.86
N LYS A 143 9.09 19.44 4.41
CA LYS A 143 7.78 19.84 3.90
C LYS A 143 6.90 20.47 4.99
N GLY A 144 7.50 21.00 6.05
CA GLY A 144 6.78 21.73 7.09
C GLY A 144 6.14 20.80 8.13
N TRP A 145 4.90 21.08 8.51
CA TRP A 145 4.22 20.44 9.65
C TRP A 145 2.95 19.73 9.23
N LYS A 146 2.78 18.49 9.66
CA LYS A 146 1.51 17.78 9.52
C LYS A 146 0.71 17.88 10.81
N GLY A 147 -0.56 18.26 10.69
CA GLY A 147 -1.54 18.15 11.76
C GLY A 147 -2.70 17.27 11.30
N TRP A 148 -3.19 16.38 12.15
CA TRP A 148 -4.37 15.59 11.83
C TRP A 148 -5.30 15.42 13.01
N GLY A 149 -6.57 15.23 12.72
CA GLY A 149 -7.61 15.00 13.70
C GLY A 149 -8.65 14.00 13.21
N GLU A 150 -9.26 13.30 14.17
CA GLU A 150 -10.31 12.34 13.92
C GLU A 150 -11.42 12.43 14.96
N ILE A 151 -12.67 12.19 14.55
CA ILE A 151 -13.82 12.07 15.46
C ILE A 151 -14.81 11.03 14.92
N SER A 152 -15.38 10.23 15.81
CA SER A 152 -16.36 9.18 15.46
C SER A 152 -17.79 9.64 15.69
N TYR A 153 -18.70 9.21 14.81
CA TYR A 153 -20.14 9.35 14.95
C TYR A 153 -20.83 8.02 14.65
N GLY A 154 -21.73 7.58 15.53
CA GLY A 154 -22.50 6.35 15.36
C GLY A 154 -24.01 6.61 15.28
N GLY A 155 -24.73 5.71 14.62
CA GLY A 155 -26.19 5.70 14.50
C GLY A 155 -26.74 6.61 13.38
N TYR A 156 -28.05 6.83 13.42
CA TYR A 156 -28.78 7.59 12.39
C TYR A 156 -28.11 8.94 12.07
N GLN A 157 -27.96 9.23 10.77
CA GLN A 157 -27.36 10.47 10.25
C GLN A 157 -25.91 10.74 10.72
N CYS A 158 -25.13 9.69 11.03
CA CYS A 158 -23.71 9.82 11.40
C CYS A 158 -22.87 10.54 10.32
N VAL A 159 -23.13 10.27 9.03
CA VAL A 159 -22.45 10.94 7.91
C VAL A 159 -22.75 12.44 7.87
N LYS A 160 -24.00 12.86 8.09
CA LYS A 160 -24.34 14.29 8.15
C LYS A 160 -23.64 14.98 9.33
N ARG A 161 -23.49 14.30 10.46
CA ARG A 161 -22.73 14.81 11.60
C ARG A 161 -21.24 14.94 11.26
N ALA A 162 -20.63 13.96 10.59
CA ALA A 162 -19.26 14.12 10.10
C ALA A 162 -19.10 15.29 9.12
N LYS A 163 -19.99 15.43 8.12
CA LYS A 163 -19.95 16.57 7.18
C LYS A 163 -20.11 17.91 7.91
N ALA A 164 -20.95 17.99 8.94
CA ALA A 164 -21.08 19.19 9.76
C ALA A 164 -19.83 19.48 10.61
N ALA A 165 -19.19 18.46 11.18
CA ALA A 165 -17.94 18.61 11.91
C ALA A 165 -16.78 19.08 11.00
N ASP A 166 -16.67 18.52 9.79
CA ASP A 166 -15.71 18.96 8.77
C ASP A 166 -15.89 20.46 8.46
N PHE A 167 -17.13 20.87 8.19
CA PHE A 167 -17.47 22.26 7.92
C PHE A 167 -17.06 23.19 9.07
N LEU A 168 -17.33 22.81 10.32
CA LEU A 168 -16.99 23.62 11.50
C LEU A 168 -15.48 23.80 11.65
N VAL A 169 -14.70 22.71 11.59
CA VAL A 169 -13.24 22.79 11.72
C VAL A 169 -12.63 23.63 10.60
N ARG A 170 -13.09 23.46 9.35
CA ARG A 170 -12.65 24.30 8.23
C ARG A 170 -12.97 25.76 8.48
N SER A 171 -14.18 26.06 8.94
CA SER A 171 -14.62 27.43 9.20
C SER A 171 -13.79 28.12 10.29
N TRP A 172 -13.57 27.44 11.43
CA TRP A 172 -12.75 27.97 12.53
C TRP A 172 -11.30 28.20 12.10
N MET A 173 -10.73 27.28 11.32
CA MET A 173 -9.38 27.43 10.78
C MET A 173 -9.27 28.59 9.78
N GLU A 174 -10.25 28.74 8.88
CA GLU A 174 -10.28 29.78 7.85
C GLU A 174 -10.45 31.18 8.46
N GLU A 175 -11.20 31.29 9.56
CA GLU A 175 -11.38 32.55 10.32
C GLU A 175 -10.04 33.08 10.84
N VAL A 176 -9.17 32.20 11.35
CA VAL A 176 -7.87 32.59 11.90
C VAL A 176 -6.80 32.68 10.82
N TYR A 177 -6.85 31.78 9.84
CA TYR A 177 -5.88 31.67 8.76
C TYR A 177 -6.59 31.64 7.39
N PRO A 178 -6.83 32.81 6.76
CA PRO A 178 -7.47 32.87 5.46
C PRO A 178 -6.69 32.09 4.39
N GLY A 179 -7.39 31.23 3.66
CA GLY A 179 -6.88 30.36 2.62
C GLY A 179 -6.34 29.00 3.11
N ILE A 180 -6.40 28.70 4.41
CA ILE A 180 -5.82 27.47 4.97
C ILE A 180 -6.59 26.21 4.59
N SER A 181 -7.88 26.33 4.26
CA SER A 181 -8.74 25.18 3.92
C SER A 181 -8.23 24.37 2.72
N LYS A 182 -7.52 25.01 1.78
CA LYS A 182 -6.90 24.33 0.61
C LYS A 182 -5.76 23.37 0.99
N HIS A 183 -5.23 23.52 2.21
CA HIS A 183 -4.18 22.68 2.76
C HIS A 183 -4.72 21.53 3.62
N ILE A 184 -6.05 21.41 3.73
CA ILE A 184 -6.73 20.42 4.57
C ILE A 184 -7.53 19.47 3.67
N VAL A 185 -7.20 18.19 3.74
CA VAL A 185 -7.93 17.09 3.09
C VAL A 185 -8.76 16.39 4.14
N SER A 186 -9.94 15.91 3.75
CA SER A 186 -10.82 15.17 4.64
C SER A 186 -11.50 14.00 3.95
N TYR A 187 -11.79 12.97 4.74
CA TYR A 187 -12.49 11.76 4.31
C TYR A 187 -13.16 11.08 5.51
N ILE A 188 -14.14 10.22 5.23
CA ILE A 188 -14.94 9.51 6.23
C ILE A 188 -14.60 8.02 6.15
N ILE A 189 -13.91 7.53 7.19
CA ILE A 189 -13.68 6.10 7.41
C ILE A 189 -15.03 5.42 7.67
N GLY A 190 -15.28 4.33 6.94
CA GLY A 190 -16.59 3.67 6.89
C GLY A 190 -17.49 4.13 5.73
N LEU A 191 -17.06 5.12 4.94
CA LEU A 191 -17.80 5.61 3.77
C LEU A 191 -16.93 5.69 2.50
N ASP A 192 -15.86 6.48 2.53
CA ASP A 192 -15.07 6.85 1.34
C ASP A 192 -13.54 6.84 1.53
N SER A 193 -13.04 6.45 2.71
CA SER A 193 -11.59 6.48 3.02
C SER A 193 -10.67 5.63 2.16
N LEU A 194 -11.20 4.69 1.35
CA LEU A 194 -10.43 3.83 0.45
C LEU A 194 -10.67 4.15 -1.03
N LYS A 195 -11.50 5.14 -1.36
CA LYS A 195 -11.83 5.48 -2.74
C LYS A 195 -10.84 6.52 -3.26
N ALA A 196 -10.10 6.19 -4.31
CA ALA A 196 -9.22 7.13 -5.01
C ALA A 196 -9.98 8.18 -5.84
N VAL A 197 -11.24 7.92 -6.18
CA VAL A 197 -12.12 8.79 -6.96
C VAL A 197 -13.54 8.74 -6.36
N SER A 198 -14.17 9.89 -6.17
CA SER A 198 -15.56 10.00 -5.69
C SER A 198 -16.52 9.44 -6.74
N ILE A 199 -17.01 8.22 -6.53
CA ILE A 199 -18.14 7.68 -7.31
C ILE A 199 -19.40 7.85 -6.47
N ASP A 200 -20.33 8.64 -7.04
CA ASP A 200 -21.71 9.00 -6.66
C ASP A 200 -22.06 9.08 -5.16
N GLU A 201 -22.58 10.25 -4.77
CA GLU A 201 -23.08 10.56 -3.43
C GLU A 201 -24.36 9.79 -3.02
N ASP A 202 -24.92 8.98 -3.92
CA ASP A 202 -26.32 8.51 -3.84
C ASP A 202 -26.49 7.01 -3.52
N LEU A 203 -25.48 6.31 -3.04
CA LEU A 203 -25.71 4.98 -2.46
C LEU A 203 -26.13 5.14 -0.99
N PRO A 204 -27.40 4.88 -0.62
CA PRO A 204 -27.79 4.78 0.78
C PRO A 204 -27.05 3.61 1.40
N ARG A 205 -25.99 3.93 2.14
CA ARG A 205 -25.30 2.96 2.98
C ARG A 205 -25.80 3.18 4.40
N ASP A 206 -26.37 2.14 4.98
CA ASP A 206 -26.62 2.05 6.42
C ASP A 206 -25.27 1.89 7.15
N SER A 207 -24.43 2.93 7.12
CA SER A 207 -23.24 2.98 7.96
C SER A 207 -23.70 3.14 9.41
N GLN A 208 -23.47 2.12 10.24
CA GLN A 208 -23.83 2.15 11.65
C GLN A 208 -22.89 3.03 12.46
N ASP A 209 -21.65 3.17 12.01
CA ASP A 209 -20.61 4.00 12.61
C ASP A 209 -19.64 4.49 11.53
N ILE A 210 -19.16 5.71 11.70
CA ILE A 210 -18.16 6.33 10.82
C ILE A 210 -17.14 7.10 11.66
N ARG A 211 -16.02 7.45 11.02
CA ARG A 211 -15.01 8.33 11.60
C ARG A 211 -14.55 9.36 10.59
N LEU A 212 -14.84 10.64 10.88
CA LEU A 212 -14.26 11.74 10.12
C LEU A 212 -12.76 11.78 10.41
N ARG A 213 -11.96 11.89 9.34
CA ARG A 213 -10.52 12.11 9.38
C ARG A 213 -10.23 13.37 8.56
N MET A 214 -9.46 14.29 9.13
CA MET A 214 -8.93 15.43 8.39
C MET A 214 -7.42 15.53 8.62
N ASP A 215 -6.69 15.73 7.53
CA ASP A 215 -5.24 15.87 7.49
C ASP A 215 -4.89 17.23 6.89
N GLY A 216 -4.11 18.02 7.62
CA GLY A 216 -3.59 19.31 7.18
C GLY A 216 -2.08 19.30 7.00
N LEU A 217 -1.60 19.91 5.92
CA LEU A 217 -0.18 20.16 5.66
C LEU A 217 0.10 21.67 5.76
N PHE A 218 0.87 22.05 6.77
CA PHE A 218 1.06 23.43 7.19
C PHE A 218 2.52 23.87 7.05
N GLU A 219 2.74 25.17 6.83
CA GLU A 219 4.11 25.71 6.76
C GLU A 219 4.72 25.85 8.16
N ASN A 220 3.91 26.17 9.16
CA ASN A 220 4.36 26.51 10.51
C ASN A 220 3.76 25.56 11.56
N LYS A 221 4.48 25.39 12.67
CA LYS A 221 4.07 24.53 13.78
C LYS A 221 2.77 25.00 14.41
N GLU A 222 2.58 26.31 14.53
CA GLU A 222 1.46 26.94 15.19
C GLU A 222 0.14 26.60 14.51
N GLN A 223 0.12 26.59 13.18
CA GLN A 223 -1.05 26.20 12.38
C GLN A 223 -1.43 24.74 12.62
N ALA A 224 -0.45 23.83 12.63
CA ALA A 224 -0.69 22.42 12.90
C ALA A 224 -1.23 22.18 14.33
N ILE A 225 -0.69 22.88 15.32
CA ILE A 225 -1.19 22.82 16.71
C ILE A 225 -2.61 23.38 16.79
N HIS A 226 -2.87 24.54 16.16
CA HIS A 226 -4.20 25.15 16.16
C HIS A 226 -5.23 24.20 15.55
N PHE A 227 -4.92 23.60 14.40
CA PHE A 227 -5.77 22.62 13.75
C PHE A 227 -6.16 21.45 14.68
N THR A 228 -5.20 20.91 15.44
CA THR A 228 -5.51 19.84 16.40
C THR A 228 -6.39 20.31 17.58
N LYS A 229 -6.32 21.60 17.96
CA LYS A 229 -7.18 22.19 18.98
C LYS A 229 -8.61 22.38 18.48
N GLU A 230 -8.79 22.85 17.25
CA GLU A 230 -10.12 22.96 16.63
C GLU A 230 -10.82 21.61 16.56
N PHE A 231 -10.07 20.55 16.28
CA PHE A 231 -10.58 19.20 16.38
C PHE A 231 -11.07 18.82 17.77
N ILE A 232 -10.30 19.13 18.82
CA ILE A 232 -10.70 18.85 20.21
C ILE A 232 -11.95 19.66 20.59
N ALA A 233 -12.09 20.89 20.08
CA ALA A 233 -13.23 21.75 20.33
C ALA A 233 -14.57 21.13 19.86
N LEU A 234 -14.56 20.19 18.92
CA LEU A 234 -15.75 19.47 18.47
C LEU A 234 -16.49 18.72 19.59
N TYR A 235 -15.83 18.34 20.69
CA TYR A 235 -16.50 17.67 21.81
C TYR A 235 -17.65 18.47 22.39
N THR A 236 -17.49 19.79 22.47
CA THR A 236 -18.46 20.69 23.12
C THR A 236 -19.10 21.66 22.14
N ASN A 237 -18.49 21.88 20.97
CA ASN A 237 -18.94 22.85 19.97
C ASN A 237 -19.37 22.19 18.64
N GLY A 238 -19.18 20.88 18.51
CA GLY A 238 -19.52 20.12 17.31
C GLY A 238 -20.90 19.43 17.38
N PRO A 239 -21.26 18.66 16.34
CA PRO A 239 -22.50 17.89 16.29
C PRO A 239 -22.60 16.87 17.43
N ALA A 240 -23.83 16.60 17.86
CA ALA A 240 -24.10 15.71 18.99
C ALA A 240 -23.65 14.24 18.76
N GLY A 241 -23.27 13.58 19.84
CA GLY A 241 -22.87 12.16 19.83
C GLY A 241 -21.52 11.90 19.16
N GLY A 242 -20.65 12.91 19.12
CA GLY A 242 -19.25 12.75 18.73
C GLY A 242 -18.42 12.12 19.86
N GLY A 243 -17.49 11.24 19.51
CA GLY A 243 -16.65 10.55 20.49
C GLY A 243 -15.30 10.09 19.93
N GLY A 244 -14.40 9.72 20.84
CA GLY A 244 -13.12 9.07 20.50
C GLY A 244 -12.18 9.96 19.69
N ILE A 245 -12.11 11.27 20.00
CA ILE A 245 -11.21 12.18 19.30
C ILE A 245 -9.76 11.73 19.47
N ARG A 246 -9.03 11.71 18.35
CA ARG A 246 -7.57 11.56 18.32
C ARG A 246 -7.01 12.67 17.44
N SER A 247 -5.98 13.36 17.91
CA SER A 247 -5.29 14.37 17.13
C SER A 247 -3.80 14.37 17.44
N TYR A 248 -3.00 14.74 16.44
CA TYR A 248 -1.55 14.75 16.56
C TYR A 248 -0.95 15.78 15.59
N SER A 249 0.17 16.38 15.97
CA SER A 249 0.94 17.28 15.08
C SER A 249 2.43 16.99 15.18
N TYR A 250 3.14 17.03 14.05
CA TYR A 250 4.57 16.71 13.96
C TYR A 250 5.23 17.33 12.73
N HIS A 251 6.56 17.45 12.79
CA HIS A 251 7.39 17.98 11.70
C HIS A 251 7.63 16.91 10.63
N LEU A 252 7.65 17.31 9.36
CA LEU A 252 7.98 16.45 8.22
C LEU A 252 9.42 16.72 7.76
N LEU A 253 10.31 15.75 8.01
CA LEU A 253 11.70 15.75 7.55
C LEU A 253 11.85 15.14 6.14
#